data_AF-C8PPS2-F1
#
_entry.id   AF-C8PPS2-F1
#
_cell.length_a   1.000
_cell.length_b   1.000
_cell.length_c   1.000
_cell.angle_alpha   90.00
_cell.angle_beta   90.00
_cell.angle_gamma   90.00
#
_symmetry.space_group_name_H-M   'P 1'
#
loop_
_entity.id
_entity.type
_entity.pdbx_description
1 polymer ?
#
loop_
_entity_poly.entity_id
_entity_poly.type
_entity_poly.pdbx_seq_one_letter_code
_entity_poly.pdbx_strand_id
1 'polypeptide(L)'
;MGEELFLTLKEETVGKTASGVPFLGFLLKPKGIYLSQKKRKRLKKRIKEYRYKLESGEWDEAEYALHITPVLAHVAISRCRKYCNRILQG
;
A
#
# COMPACT_ATOMS: atom_id res chain seq x y z
N MET A 1 -4.78 9.30 36.81
CA MET A 1 -4.27 7.92 36.90
C MET A 1 -4.74 7.19 35.67
N GLY A 2 -3.83 6.72 34.82
CA GLY A 2 -4.20 6.00 33.61
C GLY A 2 -4.59 4.55 33.95
N GLU A 3 -5.68 4.07 33.37
CA GLU A 3 -6.10 2.68 33.49
C GLU A 3 -5.04 1.76 32.88
N GLU A 4 -4.64 0.73 33.62
CA GLU A 4 -3.63 -0.23 33.18
C GLU A 4 -4.28 -1.19 32.17
N LEU A 5 -3.73 -1.22 30.94
CA LEU A 5 -4.20 -2.14 29.91
C LEU A 5 -3.67 -3.55 30.22
N PHE A 6 -4.56 -4.45 30.67
CA PHE A 6 -4.26 -5.88 30.89
C PHE A 6 -4.08 -6.64 29.57
N LEU A 7 -3.07 -6.26 28.78
CA LEU A 7 -2.72 -6.88 27.51
C LEU A 7 -1.35 -7.54 27.61
N THR A 8 -1.26 -8.77 27.11
CA THR A 8 0.02 -9.47 26.94
C THR A 8 0.36 -9.55 25.45
N LEU A 9 1.65 -9.43 25.14
CA LEU A 9 2.14 -9.63 23.79
C LEU A 9 1.99 -11.10 23.40
N LYS A 10 1.70 -11.34 22.12
CA LYS A 10 1.75 -12.68 21.55
C LYS A 10 3.18 -13.21 21.59
N GLU A 11 3.31 -14.53 21.57
CA GLU A 11 4.59 -15.20 21.36
C GLU A 11 5.31 -14.63 20.12
N GLU A 12 6.64 -14.63 20.17
CA GLU A 12 7.47 -14.06 19.13
C GLU A 12 7.23 -14.80 17.80
N THR A 13 6.47 -14.16 16.91
CA THR A 13 6.06 -14.72 15.62
C THR A 13 6.87 -14.17 14.45
N VAL A 14 7.75 -13.21 14.70
CA VAL A 14 8.57 -12.57 13.67
C VAL A 14 9.90 -13.32 13.54
N GLY A 15 9.98 -14.24 12.58
CA GLY A 15 11.25 -14.89 12.22
C GLY A 15 12.34 -13.89 11.77
N LYS A 16 13.59 -14.38 11.68
CA LYS A 16 14.81 -13.61 11.36
C LYS A 16 14.54 -12.46 10.36
N THR A 17 14.65 -11.23 10.86
CA THR A 17 14.44 -9.96 10.14
C THR A 17 15.37 -9.75 8.93
N ALA A 18 16.32 -10.65 8.71
CA ALA A 18 17.25 -10.67 7.59
C ALA A 18 16.57 -10.58 6.21
N SER A 19 15.36 -11.15 6.05
CA SER A 19 14.60 -11.07 4.80
C SER A 19 13.64 -9.86 4.71
N GLY A 20 13.51 -9.12 5.81
CA GLY A 20 12.62 -7.98 5.99
C GLY A 20 11.34 -8.33 6.76
N VAL A 21 10.70 -7.31 7.33
CA VAL A 21 9.52 -7.45 8.17
C VAL A 21 8.29 -6.88 7.46
N PRO A 22 7.18 -7.65 7.33
CA PRO A 22 5.94 -7.12 6.81
C PRO A 22 5.30 -6.16 7.82
N PHE A 23 4.99 -4.93 7.39
CA PHE A 23 4.37 -3.92 8.26
C PHE A 23 3.46 -3.01 7.44
N LEU A 24 2.19 -2.85 7.85
CA LEU A 24 1.18 -1.99 7.19
C LEU A 24 1.10 -2.18 5.65
N GLY A 25 1.26 -3.43 5.21
CA GLY A 25 1.24 -3.83 3.80
C GLY A 25 2.53 -3.53 3.03
N PHE A 26 3.56 -2.99 3.68
CA PHE A 26 4.92 -2.89 3.16
C PHE A 26 5.78 -4.06 3.63
N LEU A 27 6.96 -4.18 3.05
CA LEU A 27 8.05 -5.04 3.45
C LEU A 27 9.22 -4.12 3.80
N LEU A 28 9.51 -4.01 5.10
CA LEU A 28 10.61 -3.20 5.62
C LEU A 28 11.91 -4.00 5.50
N LYS A 29 12.93 -3.42 4.89
CA LYS A 29 14.28 -3.99 4.82
C LYS A 29 15.30 -2.93 5.25
N PRO A 30 16.53 -3.30 5.64
CA PRO A 30 17.57 -2.32 5.96
C PRO A 30 17.80 -1.26 4.87
N LYS A 31 17.59 -1.63 3.60
CA LYS A 31 17.74 -0.75 2.43
C LYS A 31 16.49 0.10 2.12
N GLY A 32 15.41 0.00 2.89
CA GLY A 32 14.22 0.86 2.76
C GLY A 32 12.88 0.12 2.78
N ILE A 33 11.83 0.86 2.40
CA ILE A 33 10.44 0.43 2.44
C ILE A 33 10.01 -0.10 1.06
N TYR A 34 9.58 -1.36 0.99
CA TYR A 34 9.15 -2.01 -0.24
C TYR A 34 7.65 -2.31 -0.19
N LEU A 35 6.98 -2.41 -1.34
CA LEU A 35 5.63 -2.95 -1.37
C LEU A 35 5.67 -4.48 -1.17
N SER A 36 4.79 -4.99 -0.31
CA SER A 36 4.55 -6.43 -0.28
C SER A 36 3.94 -6.92 -1.59
N GLN A 37 4.19 -8.19 -1.96
CA GLN A 37 3.61 -8.78 -3.17
C GLN A 37 2.07 -8.77 -3.14
N LYS A 38 1.47 -9.05 -1.97
CA LYS A 38 0.01 -9.01 -1.78
C LYS A 38 -0.56 -7.61 -2.05
N LYS A 39 0.07 -6.56 -1.51
CA LYS A 39 -0.35 -5.17 -1.75
C LYS A 39 -0.19 -4.77 -3.20
N ARG A 40 0.90 -5.18 -3.86
CA ARG A 40 1.13 -4.94 -5.30
C ARG A 40 0.00 -5.52 -6.16
N LYS A 41 -0.43 -6.76 -5.91
CA LYS A 41 -1.55 -7.40 -6.61
C LYS A 41 -2.86 -6.63 -6.41
N ARG A 42 -3.19 -6.26 -5.16
CA ARG A 42 -4.39 -5.48 -4.84
C ARG A 42 -4.38 -4.09 -5.50
N LEU A 43 -3.24 -3.42 -5.50
CA LEU A 43 -3.09 -2.12 -6.13
C LEU A 43 -3.37 -2.20 -7.64
N LYS A 44 -2.76 -3.15 -8.34
CA LYS A 44 -3.01 -3.33 -9.78
C LYS A 44 -4.49 -3.56 -10.08
N LYS A 45 -5.15 -4.41 -9.29
CA LYS A 45 -6.60 -4.67 -9.42
C LYS A 45 -7.42 -3.39 -9.22
N ARG A 46 -7.17 -2.67 -8.11
CA ARG A 46 -7.90 -1.43 -7.78
C ARG A 46 -7.72 -0.32 -8.81
N ILE A 47 -6.51 -0.13 -9.32
CA ILE A 47 -6.25 0.90 -10.35
C ILE A 47 -6.98 0.54 -11.65
N LYS A 48 -6.98 -0.75 -12.04
CA LYS A 48 -7.75 -1.20 -13.20
C LYS A 48 -9.25 -0.93 -13.02
N GLU A 49 -9.80 -1.22 -11.84
CA GLU A 49 -11.20 -0.94 -11.51
C GLU A 49 -11.50 0.56 -11.58
N TYR A 50 -10.64 1.42 -11.03
CA TYR A 50 -10.86 2.87 -11.04
C TYR A 50 -10.78 3.47 -12.44
N ARG A 51 -9.84 2.98 -13.26
CA ARG A 51 -9.77 3.37 -14.69
C ARG A 51 -11.03 2.95 -15.43
N TYR A 52 -11.49 1.72 -15.23
CA TYR A 52 -12.73 1.26 -15.84
C TYR A 52 -13.92 2.16 -15.49
N LYS A 53 -14.06 2.56 -14.22
CA LYS A 53 -15.14 3.47 -13.80
C LYS A 53 -15.08 4.84 -14.48
N LEU A 54 -13.88 5.39 -14.66
CA LEU A 54 -13.67 6.63 -15.40
C LEU A 54 -14.01 6.43 -16.89
N GLU A 55 -13.48 5.38 -17.52
CA GLU A 55 -13.67 5.07 -18.94
C GLU A 55 -15.13 4.74 -19.28
N SER A 56 -15.87 4.13 -18.36
CA SER A 56 -17.30 3.83 -18.53
C SER A 56 -18.21 5.01 -18.22
N GLY A 57 -17.68 6.13 -17.75
CA GLY A 57 -18.44 7.29 -17.29
C GLY A 57 -19.21 7.07 -15.98
N GLU A 58 -18.90 6.01 -15.22
CA GLU A 58 -19.46 5.82 -13.87
C GLU A 58 -18.89 6.86 -12.90
N TRP A 59 -17.63 7.25 -13.12
CA TRP A 59 -16.97 8.35 -12.43
C TRP A 59 -16.58 9.44 -13.41
N ASP A 60 -16.73 10.69 -12.98
CA ASP A 60 -16.09 11.81 -13.63
C ASP A 60 -14.61 11.95 -13.24
N GLU A 61 -13.91 12.91 -13.85
CA GLU A 61 -12.49 13.14 -13.56
C GLU A 61 -12.23 13.54 -12.10
N ALA A 62 -13.15 14.29 -11.48
CA ALA A 62 -13.00 14.77 -10.11
C ALA A 62 -13.17 13.62 -9.12
N GLU A 63 -14.16 12.75 -9.32
CA GLU A 63 -14.37 11.53 -8.55
C GLU A 63 -13.20 10.56 -8.70
N TYR A 64 -12.72 10.35 -9.92
CA TYR A 64 -11.53 9.55 -10.15
C TYR A 64 -10.31 10.11 -9.42
N ALA A 65 -10.05 11.43 -9.52
CA ALA A 65 -8.95 12.10 -8.83
C ALA A 65 -9.05 11.95 -7.31
N LEU A 66 -10.25 12.14 -6.74
CA LEU A 66 -10.52 11.99 -5.31
C LEU A 66 -10.17 10.58 -4.82
N HIS A 67 -10.50 9.54 -5.59
CA HIS A 67 -10.25 8.15 -5.21
C HIS A 67 -8.83 7.66 -5.49
N ILE A 68 -8.21 8.06 -6.60
CA ILE A 68 -6.87 7.56 -7.00
C ILE A 68 -5.74 8.24 -6.20
N THR A 69 -5.90 9.51 -5.83
CA THR A 69 -4.88 10.30 -5.12
C THR A 69 -4.42 9.67 -3.81
N PRO A 70 -5.29 9.28 -2.86
CA PRO A 70 -4.85 8.65 -1.61
C PRO A 70 -4.17 7.30 -1.86
N VAL A 71 -4.60 6.56 -2.87
CA VAL A 71 -3.97 5.28 -3.27
C VAL A 71 -2.52 5.52 -3.73
N LEU A 72 -2.29 6.53 -4.56
CA LEU A 72 -0.95 6.88 -5.06
C LEU A 72 -0.07 7.45 -3.96
N ALA A 73 -0.60 8.36 -3.13
CA ALA A 73 0.10 8.96 -1.99
C ALA A 73 0.61 7.87 -1.02
N HIS A 74 -0.23 6.88 -0.72
CA HIS A 74 0.15 5.77 0.14
C HIS A 74 1.27 4.90 -0.46
N VAL A 75 1.31 4.75 -1.79
CA VAL A 75 2.36 3.98 -2.46
C VAL A 75 3.67 4.77 -2.58
N ALA A 76 3.59 6.10 -2.66
CA ALA A 76 4.74 7.00 -2.77
C ALA A 76 5.72 6.92 -1.58
N ILE A 77 5.24 6.50 -0.40
CA ILE A 77 6.06 6.23 0.80
C ILE A 77 7.08 5.10 0.54
N SER A 78 6.75 4.16 -0.34
CA SER A 78 7.67 3.07 -0.68
C SER A 78 8.79 3.56 -1.59
N ARG A 79 9.97 2.92 -1.51
CA ARG A 79 11.11 3.13 -2.42
C ARG A 79 10.80 2.73 -3.87
N CYS A 80 9.54 2.41 -4.19
CA CYS A 80 9.04 1.98 -5.47
C CYS A 80 8.65 3.17 -6.38
N ARG A 81 9.38 4.29 -6.36
CA ARG A 81 9.15 5.42 -7.29
C ARG A 81 9.07 4.97 -8.76
N LYS A 82 9.97 4.06 -9.19
CA LYS A 82 9.91 3.46 -10.54
C LYS A 82 8.60 2.69 -10.81
N TYR A 83 8.03 2.04 -9.80
CA TYR A 83 6.77 1.31 -9.92
C TYR A 83 5.56 2.25 -9.93
N CYS A 84 5.57 3.30 -9.11
CA CYS A 84 4.57 4.39 -9.19
C CYS A 84 4.59 5.03 -10.58
N ASN A 85 5.78 5.39 -11.07
CA ASN A 85 5.94 6.02 -12.37
C ASN A 85 5.46 5.11 -13.50
N ARG A 86 5.76 3.80 -13.44
CA ARG A 86 5.25 2.84 -14.43
C ARG A 86 3.73 2.70 -14.40
N ILE A 87 3.11 2.72 -13.21
CA ILE A 87 1.64 2.71 -13.09
C ILE A 87 1.04 3.98 -13.70
N LEU A 88 1.66 5.14 -13.47
CA LEU A 88 1.22 6.42 -14.00
C LEU A 88 1.39 6.53 -15.52
N GLN A 89 2.36 5.81 -16.10
CA GLN A 89 2.65 5.85 -17.53
C GLN A 89 1.81 4.89 -18.39
N GLY A 90 0.98 4.02 -17.80
CA GLY A 90 0.18 3.03 -18.53
C GLY A 90 0.67 1.62 -18.32
#